data_AF-A0A822C7S6-F1
#
_entry.id   AF-A0A822C7S6-F1
#
_cell.length_a   1.000
_cell.length_b   1.000
_cell.length_c   1.000
_cell.angle_alpha   90.00
_cell.angle_beta   90.00
_cell.angle_gamma   90.00
#
_symmetry.space_group_name_H-M   'P 1'
#
loop_
_entity.id
_entity.type
_entity.pdbx_description
1 polymer ?
#
loop_
_entity_poly.entity_id
_entity_poly.type
_entity_poly.pdbx_seq_one_letter_code
_entity_poly.pdbx_strand_id
1 'polypeptide(L)' 'MISHWRSRNFSLIRLIVNMAQQEQQRFVNRLANEKSSYLQQHAHNPVNWYAWSQEAFEKARQENKPIFLS' A
#
# COMPACT_ATOMS: atom_id res chain seq x y z
N MET A 1 -28.28 -32.45 22.72
CA MET A 1 -27.81 -31.54 23.78
C MET A 1 -26.32 -31.29 23.62
N ILE A 2 -25.90 -30.55 22.59
CA ILE A 2 -24.50 -30.11 22.45
C ILE A 2 -24.53 -28.72 21.81
N SER A 3 -24.52 -27.69 22.63
CA SER A 3 -24.38 -26.30 22.19
C SER A 3 -23.77 -25.49 23.31
N HIS A 4 -22.43 -25.49 23.45
CA HIS A 4 -21.70 -24.50 24.27
C HIS A 4 -20.19 -24.52 24.00
N TRP A 5 -19.74 -24.21 22.77
CA TRP A 5 -18.32 -23.92 22.56
C TRP A 5 -18.03 -22.99 21.37
N ARG A 6 -18.40 -21.70 21.48
CA ARG A 6 -17.88 -20.64 20.58
C ARG A 6 -17.76 -19.29 21.29
N SER A 7 -17.04 -19.20 22.40
CA SER A 7 -16.66 -17.88 22.92
C SER A 7 -15.38 -17.89 23.74
N ARG A 8 -14.25 -18.19 23.10
CA ARG A 8 -12.92 -17.76 23.54
C ARG A 8 -12.11 -17.53 22.27
N ASN A 9 -11.40 -16.41 22.16
CA ASN A 9 -10.44 -16.02 21.12
C ASN A 9 -10.82 -14.94 20.10
N PHE A 10 -11.95 -14.23 20.21
CA PHE A 10 -12.18 -13.05 19.35
C PHE A 10 -11.20 -11.91 19.62
N SER A 11 -10.83 -11.67 20.89
CA SER A 11 -9.91 -10.58 21.25
C SER A 11 -8.47 -10.81 20.78
N LEU A 12 -8.00 -12.07 20.75
CA LEU A 12 -6.65 -12.40 20.29
C LEU A 12 -6.54 -12.34 18.77
N ILE A 13 -7.56 -12.81 18.04
CA ILE A 13 -7.62 -12.66 16.59
C ILE A 13 -7.65 -11.17 16.23
N ARG A 14 -8.45 -10.37 16.93
CA ARG A 14 -8.52 -8.91 16.72
C ARG A 14 -7.19 -8.21 17.05
N LEU A 15 -6.48 -8.65 18.08
CA LEU A 15 -5.17 -8.10 18.45
C LEU A 15 -4.10 -8.44 17.39
N ILE A 16 -4.06 -9.67 16.91
CA ILE A 16 -3.12 -10.11 15.87
C ILE A 16 -3.40 -9.39 14.55
N VAL A 17 -4.68 -9.28 14.16
CA VAL A 17 -5.09 -8.51 12.97
C VAL A 17 -4.68 -7.03 13.12
N ASN A 18 -4.87 -6.42 14.30
CA ASN A 18 -4.42 -5.05 14.54
C ASN A 18 -2.90 -4.92 14.45
N MET A 19 -2.12 -5.84 15.03
CA MET A 19 -0.65 -5.81 14.96
C MET A 19 -0.14 -5.94 13.52
N ALA A 20 -0.75 -6.80 12.71
CA ALA A 20 -0.42 -6.95 11.28
C ALA A 20 -0.77 -5.69 10.46
N GLN A 21 -1.80 -4.93 10.84
CA GLN A 21 -2.14 -3.65 10.18
C GLN A 21 -1.17 -2.51 10.54
N GLN A 22 -0.52 -2.56 11.71
CA GLN A 22 0.41 -1.50 12.15
C GLN A 22 1.77 -1.54 11.41
N GLU A 23 2.09 -2.64 10.71
CA GLU A 23 3.31 -2.81 9.92
C GLU A 23 3.20 -2.38 8.45
N GLN A 24 2.03 -1.90 7.99
CA GLN A 24 1.98 -1.10 6.76
C GLN A 24 2.74 0.20 7.04
N GLN A 25 4.06 0.13 6.88
CA GLN A 25 4.96 1.26 6.94
C GLN A 25 4.31 2.40 6.17
N ARG A 26 4.42 3.62 6.72
CA ARG A 26 3.94 4.85 6.08
C ARG A 26 4.77 5.11 4.82
N PHE A 27 4.63 4.26 3.81
CA PHE A 27 5.22 4.49 2.51
C PHE A 27 4.64 5.81 2.02
N VAL A 28 5.51 6.68 1.54
CA VAL A 28 5.11 7.91 0.87
C VAL A 28 5.92 7.95 -0.41
N ASN A 29 5.25 7.70 -1.53
CA ASN A 29 5.86 7.83 -2.84
C ASN A 29 5.71 9.27 -3.37
N ARG A 30 6.22 9.52 -4.57
CA ARG A 30 6.28 10.86 -5.17
C ARG A 30 4.91 11.48 -5.41
N LEU A 31 3.86 10.67 -5.53
CA LEU A 31 2.51 11.14 -5.81
C LEU A 31 1.94 12.02 -4.69
N ALA A 32 2.55 12.01 -3.49
CA ALA A 32 2.20 12.94 -2.41
C ALA A 32 2.32 14.42 -2.82
N ASN A 33 3.20 14.73 -3.77
CA ASN A 33 3.47 16.10 -4.22
C ASN A 33 2.66 16.51 -5.47
N GLU A 34 1.86 15.59 -6.03
CA GLU A 34 1.05 15.88 -7.20
C GLU A 34 -0.13 16.77 -6.85
N LYS A 35 -0.61 17.56 -7.80
CA LYS A 35 -1.80 18.42 -7.58
C LYS A 35 -3.11 17.64 -7.65
N SER A 36 -3.11 16.51 -8.33
CA SER A 36 -4.30 15.68 -8.51
C SER A 36 -4.64 14.96 -7.21
N SER A 37 -5.85 15.18 -6.68
CA SER A 37 -6.36 14.47 -5.51
C SER A 37 -6.41 12.96 -5.74
N TYR A 38 -6.68 12.51 -6.96
CA TYR A 38 -6.64 11.09 -7.32
C TYR A 38 -5.24 10.49 -7.16
N LEU A 39 -4.18 11.20 -7.61
CA LEU A 39 -2.81 10.70 -7.47
C LEU A 39 -2.35 10.70 -6.00
N GLN A 40 -2.71 11.73 -5.24
CA GLN A 40 -2.40 11.82 -3.81
C GLN A 40 -3.02 10.67 -3.01
N GLN A 41 -4.21 10.17 -3.38
CA GLN A 41 -4.82 9.00 -2.72
C GLN A 41 -3.95 7.75 -2.81
N HIS A 42 -3.07 7.65 -3.81
CA HIS A 42 -2.14 6.54 -4.02
C HIS A 42 -0.73 6.82 -3.50
N ALA A 43 -0.50 7.96 -2.82
CA ALA A 43 0.79 8.34 -2.26
C ALA A 43 1.29 7.34 -1.21
N HIS A 44 0.37 6.66 -0.51
CA HIS A 44 0.69 5.72 0.56
C HIS A 44 0.77 4.26 0.12
N ASN A 45 0.61 4.00 -1.18
CA ASN A 45 0.81 2.67 -1.71
C ASN A 45 2.27 2.25 -1.54
N PRO A 46 2.56 0.98 -1.19
CA PRO A 46 3.92 0.49 -0.98
C PRO A 46 4.74 0.44 -2.29
N VAL A 47 4.06 0.50 -3.43
CA VAL A 47 4.69 0.63 -4.75
C VAL A 47 5.14 2.09 -4.94
N ASN A 48 6.39 2.27 -5.35
CA ASN A 48 6.98 3.57 -5.59
C ASN A 48 6.51 4.19 -6.92
N TRP A 49 5.22 4.57 -6.96
CA TRP A 49 4.58 5.11 -8.15
C TRP A 49 5.22 6.42 -8.64
N TYR A 50 5.17 6.60 -9.95
CA TYR A 50 5.51 7.81 -10.67
C TYR A 50 4.25 8.35 -11.35
N ALA A 51 4.10 9.67 -11.41
CA ALA A 51 3.19 10.27 -12.37
C ALA A 51 3.74 10.07 -13.78
N TRP A 52 2.86 10.08 -14.79
CA TRP A 52 3.26 10.00 -16.19
C TRP A 52 4.12 11.21 -16.57
N SER A 53 5.42 10.99 -16.71
CA SER A 53 6.41 12.06 -16.80
C SER A 53 7.68 11.59 -17.50
N GLN A 54 8.44 12.54 -18.04
CA GLN A 54 9.74 12.28 -18.65
C GLN A 54 10.71 11.61 -17.68
N GLU A 55 10.69 11.99 -16.39
CA GLU A 55 11.51 11.38 -15.34
C GLU A 55 11.25 9.87 -15.21
N ALA A 56 9.99 9.44 -15.28
CA ALA A 56 9.63 8.03 -15.21
C ALA A 56 10.23 7.23 -16.39
N PHE A 57 10.16 7.78 -17.61
CA PHE A 57 10.74 7.15 -18.80
C PHE A 57 12.27 7.12 -18.77
N GLU A 58 12.90 8.19 -18.32
CA GLU A 58 14.35 8.28 -18.21
C GLU A 58 14.89 7.26 -17.20
N LYS A 59 14.24 7.14 -16.04
CA LYS A 59 14.59 6.11 -15.07
C LYS A 59 14.41 4.70 -15.61
N ALA A 60 13.28 4.42 -16.28
CA ALA A 60 13.04 3.11 -16.88
C ALA A 60 14.13 2.74 -17.89
N ARG A 61 14.56 3.71 -18.72
CA ARG A 61 15.67 3.53 -19.67
C ARG A 61 17.01 3.31 -18.98
N GLN A 62 17.34 4.13 -17.97
CA GLN A 62 18.60 4.03 -17.23
C GLN A 62 18.73 2.70 -16.47
N GLU A 63 17.63 2.23 -15.88
CA GLU A 63 17.60 0.96 -15.15
C GLU A 63 17.35 -0.25 -16.06
N ASN A 64 17.10 -0.04 -17.36
CA ASN A 64 16.70 -1.05 -18.32
C ASN A 64 15.53 -1.92 -17.82
N LYS A 65 14.48 -1.26 -17.32
CA LYS A 65 13.26 -1.90 -16.79
C LYS A 65 12.04 -1.48 -17.61
N PRO A 66 11.07 -2.38 -17.84
CA PRO A 66 9.81 -2.02 -18.48
C PRO A 66 8.96 -1.13 -17.57
N ILE A 67 8.04 -0.38 -18.19
CA ILE A 67 7.04 0.44 -17.48
C ILE A 67 5.75 -0.36 -17.33
N PHE A 68 5.22 -0.37 -16.12
CA PHE A 68 3.87 -0.82 -15.82
C PHE A 68 2.95 0.40 -15.65
N LEU A 69 1.85 0.44 -16.38
CA LEU A 69 0.84 1.51 -16.33
C LEU A 69 -0.49 0.92 -15.83
N SER A 70 -1.10 1.58 -14.83
CA SER A 70 -2.35 1.16 -14.17
C SER A 70 -3.37 2.29 -14.11
#